data_AF-A0AA35SGP7-F1
#
_entry.id   AF-A0AA35SGP7-F1
#
_cell.length_a   1.000
_cell.length_b   1.000
_cell.length_c   1.000
_cell.angle_alpha   90.00
_cell.angle_beta   90.00
_cell.angle_gamma   90.00
#
_symmetry.space_group_name_H-M   'P 1'
#
loop_
_entity.id
_entity.type
_entity.pdbx_description
1 polymer ?
#
loop_
_entity_poly.entity_id
_entity_poly.type
_entity_poly.pdbx_seq_one_letter_code
_entity_poly.pdbx_strand_id
1 'polypeptide(L)'
;MVDGDAVQDHPDPLHAIFHLMHAGVSPVPGHTGFFKIEVGDEHEINNAGYFHYLHHKYFDCNYGGEIIPLDKWSGSFFDGSPESEVEMRARRRRLKGNPGQVE
;
A
#
# COMPACT_ATOMS: atom_id res chain seq x y z
N MET A 1 11.02 43.20 29.99
CA MET A 1 11.11 42.52 31.30
C MET A 1 9.70 42.13 31.67
N VAL A 2 9.20 40.95 31.30
CA VAL A 2 9.84 39.64 31.28
C VAL A 2 9.43 38.88 30.01
N ASP A 3 10.41 38.23 29.40
CA ASP A 3 10.24 37.22 28.36
C ASP A 3 9.34 36.11 28.90
N GLY A 4 8.23 35.83 28.22
CA GLY A 4 7.28 34.78 28.56
C GLY A 4 7.24 33.77 27.43
N ASP A 5 8.21 32.87 27.45
CA ASP A 5 8.25 31.55 26.84
C ASP A 5 7.31 31.33 25.66
N ALA A 6 7.81 31.67 24.47
CA ALA A 6 7.41 30.98 23.25
C ALA A 6 7.72 29.48 23.46
N VAL A 7 6.71 28.71 23.91
CA VAL A 7 6.71 27.26 23.78
C VAL A 7 6.93 26.99 22.30
N GLN A 8 8.12 26.50 21.98
CA GLN A 8 8.54 26.24 20.62
C GLN A 8 7.60 25.18 20.03
N ASP A 9 6.77 25.56 19.05
CA ASP A 9 5.94 24.65 18.22
C ASP A 9 6.77 23.72 17.32
N HIS A 10 8.03 23.46 17.68
CA HIS A 10 8.92 22.58 16.95
C HIS A 10 8.74 21.15 17.46
N PRO A 11 8.69 20.15 16.55
CA PRO A 11 8.58 18.76 16.96
C PRO A 11 9.73 18.41 17.90
N ASP A 12 9.38 17.94 19.11
CA ASP A 12 10.35 17.52 20.11
C ASP A 12 11.31 16.48 19.49
N PRO A 13 12.62 16.53 19.78
CA PRO A 13 13.59 15.57 19.25
C PRO A 13 13.17 14.10 19.40
N LEU A 14 12.50 13.74 20.50
CA LEU A 14 11.96 12.39 20.72
C LEU A 14 10.87 12.05 19.70
N HIS A 15 10.01 13.01 19.36
CA HIS A 15 8.98 12.84 18.33
C HIS A 15 9.60 12.60 16.95
N ALA A 16 10.62 13.39 16.59
CA ALA A 16 11.33 13.23 15.33
C ALA A 16 12.03 11.86 15.24
N ILE A 17 12.73 11.48 16.31
CA ILE A 17 13.40 10.18 16.41
C ILE A 17 12.40 9.02 16.31
N PHE A 18 11.27 9.11 17.02
CA PHE A 18 10.20 8.11 16.94
C PHE A 18 9.66 7.97 15.50
N HIS A 19 9.37 9.08 14.82
CA HIS A 19 8.89 9.05 13.44
C HIS A 19 9.91 8.45 12.48
N LEU A 20 11.20 8.78 12.63
CA LEU A 20 12.25 8.20 11.81
C LEU A 20 12.39 6.70 12.03
N MET A 21 12.38 6.24 13.28
CA MET A 21 12.40 4.80 13.59
C MET A 21 11.17 4.09 13.03
N HIS A 22 9.97 4.65 13.25
CA HIS A 22 8.73 4.09 12.74
C HIS A 22 8.73 4.03 11.20
N ALA A 23 9.16 5.09 10.51
CA ALA A 23 9.24 5.11 9.05
C ALA A 23 10.27 4.10 8.51
N GLY A 24 11.37 3.86 9.24
CA GLY A 24 12.39 2.89 8.84
C GLY A 24 11.99 1.42 9.05
N VAL A 25 11.23 1.12 10.12
CA VAL A 25 10.92 -0.28 10.51
C VAL A 25 9.51 -0.72 10.07
N SER A 26 8.54 0.19 10.03
CA SER A 26 7.15 -0.16 9.67
C SER A 26 6.97 -0.80 8.29
N PRO A 27 7.81 -0.56 7.24
CA PRO A 27 7.65 -1.24 5.96
C PRO A 27 8.05 -2.71 5.96
N VAL A 28 8.79 -3.20 6.97
CA VAL A 28 9.40 -4.54 6.98
C VAL A 28 8.40 -5.67 6.69
N PRO A 29 7.19 -5.74 7.30
CA PRO A 29 6.24 -6.82 7.03
C PRO A 29 5.78 -6.87 5.56
N GLY A 30 5.64 -5.70 4.93
CA GLY A 30 5.22 -5.58 3.54
C GLY A 30 6.29 -6.00 2.53
N HIS A 31 7.55 -6.15 2.95
CA HIS A 31 8.71 -6.42 2.09
C HIS A 31 9.36 -7.79 2.35
N THR A 32 8.74 -8.67 3.13
CA THR A 32 9.28 -10.02 3.38
C THR A 32 9.26 -10.90 2.12
N GLY A 33 8.46 -10.54 1.10
CA GLY A 33 8.32 -11.28 -0.15
C GLY A 33 7.36 -12.47 -0.09
N PHE A 34 6.76 -12.75 1.06
CA PHE A 34 5.85 -13.90 1.26
C PHE A 34 4.40 -13.43 1.49
N PHE A 35 3.45 -14.14 0.88
CA PHE A 35 2.01 -13.88 1.06
C PHE A 35 1.49 -14.36 2.42
N LYS A 36 1.96 -15.52 2.87
CA LYS A 36 1.51 -16.15 4.10
C LYS A 36 2.69 -16.54 4.96
N ILE A 37 2.48 -16.49 6.26
CA ILE A 37 3.39 -17.02 7.26
C ILE A 37 2.75 -18.29 7.81
N GLU A 38 3.42 -19.42 7.64
CA GLU A 38 3.03 -20.70 8.23
C GLU A 38 3.51 -20.74 9.69
N VAL A 39 2.60 -21.09 10.60
CA VAL A 39 2.88 -21.21 12.04
C VAL A 39 2.49 -22.61 12.49
N GLY A 40 3.46 -23.51 12.52
CA GLY A 40 3.21 -24.94 12.74
C GLY A 40 2.51 -25.57 11.55
N ASP A 41 1.86 -26.72 11.77
CA ASP A 41 1.35 -27.55 10.68
C ASP A 41 -0.05 -27.13 10.18
N GLU A 42 -0.82 -26.38 10.97
CA GLU A 42 -2.25 -26.12 10.69
C GLU A 42 -2.63 -24.63 10.64
N HIS A 43 -1.71 -23.70 10.86
CA HIS A 43 -2.03 -22.28 10.90
C HIS A 43 -1.27 -21.47 9.85
N GLU A 44 -2.04 -20.69 9.09
CA GLU A 44 -1.52 -19.71 8.15
C GLU A 44 -1.99 -18.32 8.57
N ILE A 45 -1.05 -17.38 8.66
CA ILE A 45 -1.33 -15.97 8.90
C ILE A 45 -1.11 -15.23 7.58
N ASN A 46 -2.12 -14.50 7.11
CA ASN A 46 -1.94 -13.60 5.99
C ASN A 46 -0.93 -12.53 6.36
N ASN A 47 0.17 -12.47 5.61
CA ASN A 47 1.08 -11.36 5.68
C ASN A 47 0.45 -10.19 4.93
N ALA A 48 0.36 -9.01 5.54
CA ALA A 48 -0.10 -7.77 4.91
C ALA A 48 0.79 -7.32 3.72
N GLY A 49 1.73 -8.16 3.28
CA GLY A 49 2.59 -7.95 2.14
C GLY A 49 1.96 -8.29 0.79
N TYR A 50 0.82 -8.99 0.68
CA TYR A 50 0.31 -9.33 -0.66
C TYR A 50 -0.19 -8.14 -1.44
N PHE A 51 -1.02 -7.30 -0.81
CA PHE A 51 -1.57 -6.10 -1.43
C PHE A 51 -0.44 -5.19 -1.92
N HIS A 52 0.59 -5.03 -1.07
CA HIS A 52 1.80 -4.27 -1.37
C HIS A 52 2.69 -4.95 -2.42
N TYR A 53 2.82 -6.28 -2.40
CA TYR A 53 3.52 -7.04 -3.42
C TYR A 53 2.86 -6.86 -4.79
N LEU A 54 1.53 -6.92 -4.85
CA LEU A 54 0.78 -6.68 -6.07
C LEU A 54 0.99 -5.25 -6.58
N HIS A 55 1.03 -4.25 -5.69
CA HIS A 55 1.41 -2.87 -6.04
C HIS A 55 2.82 -2.79 -6.66
N HIS A 56 3.82 -3.46 -6.09
CA HIS A 56 5.17 -3.49 -6.66
C HIS A 56 5.28 -4.30 -7.96
N LYS A 57 4.51 -5.39 -8.07
CA LYS A 57 4.47 -6.23 -9.28
C LYS A 57 3.75 -5.53 -10.44
N TYR A 58 2.68 -4.81 -10.14
CA TYR A 58 1.85 -4.10 -11.10
C TYR A 58 1.79 -2.62 -10.74
N PHE A 59 2.50 -1.82 -11.53
CA PHE A 59 2.64 -0.37 -11.33
C PHE A 59 1.31 0.42 -11.25
N ASP A 60 0.21 -0.15 -11.74
CA ASP A 60 -1.08 0.53 -11.87
C ASP A 60 -2.18 0.06 -10.89
N CYS A 61 -1.87 -0.61 -9.78
CA CYS A 61 -2.87 -0.99 -8.78
C CYS A 61 -2.46 -0.65 -7.34
N ASN A 62 -3.43 -0.71 -6.43
CA ASN A 62 -3.19 -0.71 -4.98
C ASN A 62 -2.35 0.49 -4.50
N TYR A 63 -2.70 1.71 -4.92
CA TYR A 63 -1.98 2.94 -4.59
C TYR A 63 -2.12 3.38 -3.14
N GLY A 64 -3.23 2.99 -2.50
CA GLY A 64 -3.48 3.25 -1.10
C GLY A 64 -2.88 2.18 -0.19
N GLY A 65 -3.40 2.13 1.04
CA GLY A 65 -3.22 1.00 1.94
C GLY A 65 -4.55 0.28 2.16
N GLU A 66 -4.50 -0.92 2.72
CA GLU A 66 -5.69 -1.76 2.93
C GLU A 66 -6.70 -1.19 3.95
N ILE A 67 -6.27 -0.23 4.77
CA ILE A 67 -7.07 0.32 5.88
C ILE A 67 -8.24 1.18 5.36
N ILE A 68 -8.02 1.95 4.29
CA ILE A 68 -9.03 2.84 3.72
C ILE A 68 -9.31 2.33 2.29
N PRO A 69 -10.59 2.14 1.89
CA PRO A 69 -10.95 1.54 0.60
C PRO A 69 -10.75 2.47 -0.62
N LEU A 70 -9.67 3.27 -0.63
CA LEU A 70 -9.35 4.23 -1.68
C LEU A 70 -9.24 3.57 -3.07
N ASP A 71 -8.58 2.43 -3.14
CA ASP A 71 -8.41 1.67 -4.38
C ASP A 71 -9.73 1.09 -4.89
N LYS A 72 -10.67 0.75 -4.00
CA LYS A 72 -12.01 0.31 -4.40
C LYS A 72 -12.84 1.47 -4.95
N TRP A 73 -12.74 2.65 -4.34
CA TRP A 73 -13.46 3.84 -4.80
C TRP A 73 -12.91 4.39 -6.12
N SER A 74 -11.60 4.34 -6.32
CA SER A 74 -10.94 4.80 -7.55
C SER A 74 -10.91 3.75 -8.67
N GLY A 75 -11.21 2.49 -8.35
CA GLY A 75 -11.15 1.38 -9.31
C GLY A 75 -9.73 0.88 -9.61
N SER A 76 -8.79 1.08 -8.69
CA SER A 76 -7.43 0.52 -8.74
C SER A 76 -7.17 -0.67 -7.85
N PHE A 77 -8.20 -1.19 -7.18
CA PHE A 77 -8.11 -2.38 -6.34
C PHE A 77 -7.77 -3.62 -7.16
N PHE A 78 -6.79 -4.38 -6.67
CA PHE A 78 -6.40 -5.66 -7.25
C PHE A 78 -5.94 -6.61 -6.15
N ASP A 79 -6.66 -7.71 -5.96
CA ASP A 79 -6.38 -8.73 -4.95
C ASP A 79 -5.77 -10.02 -5.52
N GLY A 80 -5.44 -10.03 -6.82
CA GLY A 80 -4.86 -11.20 -7.49
C GLY A 80 -5.88 -12.26 -7.88
N SER A 81 -7.17 -12.07 -7.61
CA SER A 81 -8.24 -12.95 -8.11
C SER A 81 -8.40 -12.85 -9.65
N PRO A 82 -8.91 -13.90 -10.31
CA PRO A 82 -9.25 -13.85 -11.72
C PRO A 82 -10.20 -12.69 -12.07
N GLU A 83 -11.15 -12.40 -11.18
CA GLU A 83 -12.13 -11.32 -11.34
C GLU A 83 -11.44 -9.95 -11.35
N SER A 84 -10.59 -9.67 -10.36
CA SER A 84 -9.88 -8.40 -10.30
C SER A 84 -8.84 -8.27 -11.43
N GLU A 85 -8.32 -9.39 -11.95
CA GLU A 85 -7.42 -9.37 -13.11
C GLU A 85 -8.16 -8.96 -14.39
N VAL A 86 -9.38 -9.45 -14.59
CA VAL A 86 -10.24 -9.03 -15.71
C VAL A 86 -10.53 -7.53 -15.65
N GLU A 87 -10.84 -7.00 -14.46
CA GLU A 87 -11.10 -5.58 -14.25
C GLU A 87 -9.86 -4.72 -14.53
N MET A 88 -8.70 -5.08 -13.96
CA MET A 88 -7.43 -4.39 -14.19
C MET A 88 -7.07 -4.37 -15.69
N ARG A 89 -7.23 -5.50 -16.39
CA ARG A 89 -6.99 -5.60 -17.84
C ARG A 89 -7.97 -4.74 -18.62
N ALA A 90 -9.25 -4.73 -18.28
CA ALA A 90 -10.26 -3.90 -18.92
C ALA A 90 -9.94 -2.40 -18.76
N ARG A 91 -9.54 -1.97 -17.56
CA ARG A 91 -9.10 -0.60 -17.28
C ARG A 91 -7.86 -0.22 -18.12
N ARG A 92 -6.84 -1.09 -18.18
CA ARG A 92 -5.65 -0.87 -19.03
C ARG A 92 -6.01 -0.68 -20.50
N ARG A 93 -6.97 -1.44 -21.03
CA ARG A 93 -7.46 -1.27 -22.41
C ARG A 93 -8.14 0.09 -22.61
N ARG A 94 -8.97 0.53 -21.65
CA ARG A 94 -9.61 1.86 -21.69
C ARG A 94 -8.58 2.99 -21.67
N LEU A 95 -7.56 2.89 -20.81
CA LEU A 95 -6.51 3.91 -20.63
C LEU A 95 -5.52 4.00 -21.79
N LYS A 96 -5.20 2.87 -22.44
CA LYS A 96 -4.29 2.86 -23.60
C LYS A 96 -4.83 3.64 -24.81
N GLY A 97 -6.10 4.06 -24.78
CA GLY A 97 -6.79 4.60 -25.95
C GLY A 97 -7.00 3.49 -26.97
N ASN A 98 -8.22 3.34 -27.46
CA ASN A 98 -8.61 2.27 -28.37
C ASN A 98 -7.60 2.11 -29.55
N PRO A 99 -6.79 1.02 -29.64
CA PRO A 99 -5.98 0.76 -30.82
C PRO A 99 -6.82 0.18 -31.97
N GLY A 100 -8.12 -0.03 -31.78
CA GLY A 100 -9.11 -0.40 -32.79
C GLY A 100 -10.23 -1.28 -32.21
N GLN A 101 -11.49 -1.24 -32.66
CA GLN A 101 -11.93 -0.95 -34.04
C GLN A 101 -10.88 -1.35 -35.08
N VAL A 102 -10.34 -2.56 -34.94
CA VAL A 102 -9.88 -3.33 -36.08
C VAL A 102 -10.85 -4.48 -36.17
N GLU A 103 -11.49 -4.56 -37.32
CA GLU A 103 -12.56 -5.48 -37.71
C GLU A 103 -12.24 -6.96 -37.39
#